data_AF-A0A524P5W9-F1
#
_entry.id   AF-A0A524P5W9-F1
#
_cell.length_a   1.000
_cell.length_b   1.000
_cell.length_c   1.000
_cell.angle_alpha   90.00
_cell.angle_beta   90.00
_cell.angle_gamma   90.00
#
_symmetry.space_group_name_H-M   'P 1'
#
loop_
_entity.id
_entity.type
_entity.pdbx_description
1 polymer ?
#
loop_
_entity_poly.entity_id
_entity_poly.type
_entity_poly.pdbx_seq_one_letter_code
_entity_poly.pdbx_strand_id
1 'polypeptide(L)'
;IKSPTNMIYNDRVTLFEITATDESEIDSIWYSWHGTNVTYLTPYYITFDEGINTIHAWANDSAGNLASALVTFSVDTTNPTIEIVHPTTTFYGDSTQLLDLSISDDIAIDQIWFNWNGENVLYTSPTNVTFADGPITVHVYANDTAGNTFHYSVNFTIADVFTTIWDPTMTSIFSTTVNKIALPLQSTGAYDFWVLWGDGTSDHITSWNQSEVIHSYSTLGLFEVKIIGTITEWGFFNNGDKVKIMEIKRWGSVQLGISSSVFAGCENLVITATDPIPFEGRTNYRGLFMSCTQLTTIPNLESLDTSNVTDMSLMFAGATNFNQELHDWNVSKVTTMQQMFFTAETFNFSLNSWDVSSVTDMSNMFAYAYGFNQPLNDWDTSSVVNMEHMFEFAVYFNQPLNDWNTSSAVNMENMFEYAVYFNQSLSSWDVSNVETMREMFKEASNFNQPLSKWNVSDVTDMYGMFNRADNFDQDLGAWNVSSVTTMQYMFWEITLSTPNYDNLLIGWSSLSVQSLVSFSAGYSQYSSGAAADARNVLDITYEWYISDGGLAS
;
A
#
# COMPACT_ATOMS: atom_id res chain seq x y z
N ILE A 1 -37.30 -60.36 22.76
CA ILE A 1 -36.25 -59.69 23.55
C ILE A 1 -36.38 -58.20 23.27
N LYS A 2 -36.55 -57.37 24.30
CA LYS A 2 -36.81 -55.92 24.15
C LYS A 2 -35.50 -55.11 24.23
N SER A 3 -34.54 -55.55 25.04
CA SER A 3 -33.17 -55.06 25.04
C SER A 3 -32.22 -56.21 25.39
N PRO A 4 -31.06 -56.35 24.73
CA PRO A 4 -30.55 -55.53 23.62
C PRO A 4 -31.36 -55.71 22.33
N THR A 5 -31.24 -54.73 21.43
CA THR A 5 -31.74 -54.76 20.05
C THR A 5 -30.60 -55.11 19.09
N ASN A 6 -30.93 -55.51 17.86
CA ASN A 6 -29.94 -55.83 16.83
C ASN A 6 -29.27 -54.55 16.31
N MET A 7 -28.23 -54.10 17.01
CA MET A 7 -27.39 -52.95 16.68
C MET A 7 -25.96 -53.14 17.24
N ILE A 8 -25.09 -52.16 17.03
CA ILE A 8 -23.76 -52.10 17.65
C ILE A 8 -23.85 -51.20 18.88
N TYR A 9 -23.27 -51.64 20.00
CA TYR A 9 -23.20 -50.87 21.25
C TYR A 9 -21.75 -50.45 21.51
N ASN A 10 -21.55 -49.18 21.89
CA ASN A 10 -20.25 -48.64 22.29
C ASN A 10 -19.91 -48.81 23.78
N ASP A 11 -20.77 -49.49 24.52
CA ASP A 11 -20.56 -49.85 25.92
C ASP A 11 -20.88 -51.35 26.09
N ARG A 12 -20.05 -52.03 26.88
CA ARG A 12 -20.28 -53.43 27.25
C ARG A 12 -21.48 -53.57 28.20
N VAL A 13 -21.84 -52.52 28.93
CA VAL A 13 -22.92 -52.56 29.92
C VAL A 13 -24.24 -52.15 29.27
N THR A 14 -25.07 -53.14 28.94
CA THR A 14 -26.35 -52.92 28.28
C THR A 14 -27.50 -53.47 29.12
N LEU A 15 -28.64 -52.76 29.10
CA LEU A 15 -29.87 -53.23 29.74
C LEU A 15 -30.32 -54.53 29.07
N PHE A 16 -30.61 -55.54 29.87
CA PHE A 16 -31.20 -56.79 29.42
C PHE A 16 -32.66 -56.85 29.86
N GLU A 17 -33.56 -56.85 28.89
CA GLU A 17 -35.00 -56.86 29.09
C GLU A 17 -35.68 -57.86 28.15
N ILE A 18 -36.38 -58.84 28.72
CA ILE A 18 -37.25 -59.77 28.00
C ILE A 18 -38.69 -59.51 28.42
N THR A 19 -39.57 -59.50 27.43
CA THR A 19 -41.02 -59.47 27.63
C THR A 19 -41.64 -60.69 26.94
N ALA A 20 -42.59 -61.34 27.60
CA ALA A 20 -43.43 -62.38 27.03
C ALA A 20 -44.89 -62.03 27.33
N THR A 21 -45.78 -62.36 26.39
CA THR A 21 -47.22 -62.10 26.50
C THR A 21 -47.96 -63.33 25.98
N ASP A 22 -49.01 -63.74 26.68
CA ASP A 22 -49.89 -64.84 26.28
C ASP A 22 -51.34 -64.46 26.65
N GLU A 23 -52.32 -65.16 26.08
CA GLU A 23 -53.73 -65.04 26.49
C GLU A 23 -53.99 -65.70 27.86
N SER A 24 -53.03 -66.51 28.34
CA SER A 24 -52.96 -67.20 29.63
C SER A 24 -51.74 -66.78 30.47
N GLU A 25 -51.54 -67.37 31.65
CA GLU A 25 -50.40 -67.04 32.53
C GLU A 25 -49.07 -67.59 31.97
N ILE A 26 -48.02 -66.76 31.96
CA ILE A 26 -46.66 -67.17 31.61
C ILE A 26 -46.05 -67.86 32.84
N ASP A 27 -45.65 -69.13 32.70
CA ASP A 27 -45.05 -69.92 33.78
C ASP A 27 -43.59 -69.52 34.02
N SER A 28 -42.78 -69.47 32.96
CA SER A 28 -41.36 -69.11 33.09
C SER A 28 -40.80 -68.47 31.83
N ILE A 29 -39.81 -67.59 32.04
CA ILE A 29 -38.99 -67.00 31.00
C ILE A 29 -37.54 -67.33 31.32
N TRP A 30 -36.76 -67.77 30.34
CA TRP A 30 -35.34 -68.01 30.49
C TRP A 30 -34.59 -67.65 29.22
N TYR A 31 -33.28 -67.48 29.33
CA TYR A 31 -32.43 -67.20 28.19
C TYR A 31 -31.12 -67.97 28.27
N SER A 32 -30.42 -68.05 27.14
CA SER A 32 -29.10 -68.63 27.00
C SER A 32 -28.16 -67.64 26.33
N TRP A 33 -27.01 -67.43 26.97
CA TRP A 33 -25.87 -66.69 26.45
C TRP A 33 -24.62 -67.50 26.84
N HIS A 34 -23.73 -67.75 25.87
CA HIS A 34 -22.62 -68.73 25.98
C HIS A 34 -23.05 -70.16 26.38
N GLY A 35 -24.25 -70.59 25.98
CA GLY A 35 -24.74 -71.95 26.24
C GLY A 35 -25.17 -72.22 27.68
N THR A 36 -25.21 -71.20 28.55
CA THR A 36 -25.73 -71.32 29.92
C THR A 36 -27.16 -70.82 29.99
N ASN A 37 -28.10 -71.64 30.46
CA ASN A 37 -29.49 -71.24 30.64
C ASN A 37 -29.70 -70.53 31.99
N VAL A 38 -30.34 -69.36 31.96
CA VAL A 38 -30.59 -68.51 33.13
C VAL A 38 -32.07 -68.13 33.16
N THR A 39 -32.74 -68.34 34.29
CA THR A 39 -34.11 -67.90 34.52
C THR A 39 -34.16 -66.38 34.60
N TYR A 40 -35.08 -65.76 33.86
CA TYR A 40 -35.27 -64.32 33.80
C TYR A 40 -36.47 -63.92 34.67
N LEU A 41 -36.24 -62.99 35.62
CA LEU A 41 -37.26 -62.54 36.58
C LEU A 41 -37.62 -61.07 36.39
N THR A 42 -36.61 -60.19 36.25
CA THR A 42 -36.78 -58.74 36.10
C THR A 42 -35.69 -58.19 35.18
N PRO A 43 -35.86 -56.99 34.58
CA PRO A 43 -34.79 -56.35 33.80
C PRO A 43 -33.56 -56.03 34.67
N TYR A 44 -32.36 -56.15 34.11
CA TYR A 44 -31.09 -55.84 34.78
C TYR A 44 -29.98 -55.57 33.76
N TYR A 45 -28.84 -55.03 34.19
CA TYR A 45 -27.70 -54.77 33.31
C TYR A 45 -26.78 -55.99 33.22
N ILE A 46 -26.34 -56.31 32.00
CA ILE A 46 -25.35 -57.34 31.70
C ILE A 46 -24.14 -56.67 31.08
N THR A 47 -22.94 -57.11 31.47
CA THR A 47 -21.70 -56.80 30.76
C THR A 47 -21.46 -57.85 29.69
N PHE A 48 -21.63 -57.47 28.43
CA PHE A 48 -21.43 -58.34 27.27
C PHE A 48 -19.96 -58.41 26.85
N ASP A 49 -19.61 -59.48 26.13
CA ASP A 49 -18.28 -59.66 25.56
C ASP A 49 -18.08 -58.71 24.37
N GLU A 50 -16.82 -58.35 24.09
CA GLU A 50 -16.48 -57.64 22.86
C GLU A 50 -16.86 -58.45 21.62
N GLY A 51 -17.33 -57.78 20.57
CA GLY A 51 -17.76 -58.41 19.32
C GLY A 51 -19.17 -58.98 19.39
N ILE A 52 -19.41 -60.05 18.64
CA ILE A 52 -20.77 -60.57 18.39
C ILE A 52 -21.31 -61.33 19.60
N ASN A 53 -22.47 -60.91 20.08
CA ASN A 53 -23.24 -61.55 21.13
C ASN A 53 -24.56 -62.07 20.57
N THR A 54 -24.90 -63.33 20.85
CA THR A 54 -26.21 -63.91 20.50
C THR A 54 -26.89 -64.44 21.74
N ILE A 55 -28.11 -63.97 21.96
CA ILE A 55 -28.95 -64.38 23.08
C ILE A 55 -30.17 -65.11 22.53
N HIS A 56 -30.40 -66.32 23.02
CA HIS A 56 -31.62 -67.08 22.78
C HIS A 56 -32.50 -66.96 24.01
N ALA A 57 -33.77 -66.60 23.85
CA ALA A 57 -34.74 -66.51 24.93
C ALA A 57 -35.93 -67.40 24.63
N TRP A 58 -36.52 -67.94 25.69
CA TRP A 58 -37.71 -68.77 25.64
C TRP A 58 -38.69 -68.37 26.73
N ALA A 59 -39.96 -68.64 26.47
CA ALA A 59 -41.01 -68.54 27.47
C ALA A 59 -41.98 -69.70 27.29
N ASN A 60 -42.50 -70.23 28.39
CA ASN A 60 -43.57 -71.22 28.37
C ASN A 60 -44.80 -70.76 29.16
N ASP A 61 -45.96 -71.26 28.73
CA ASP A 61 -47.23 -71.11 29.45
C ASP A 61 -47.53 -72.34 30.33
N SER A 62 -48.59 -72.26 31.13
CA SER A 62 -49.05 -73.38 31.97
C SER A 62 -49.55 -74.60 31.20
N ALA A 63 -49.77 -74.48 29.88
CA ALA A 63 -50.14 -75.58 29.00
C ALA A 63 -48.91 -76.28 28.39
N GLY A 64 -47.70 -75.76 28.63
CA GLY A 64 -46.44 -76.29 28.11
C GLY A 64 -46.12 -75.85 26.69
N ASN A 65 -46.84 -74.86 26.14
CA ASN A 65 -46.50 -74.26 24.85
C ASN A 65 -45.20 -73.45 24.99
N LEU A 66 -44.35 -73.47 23.96
CA LEU A 66 -43.03 -72.84 23.99
C LEU A 66 -42.92 -71.76 22.91
N ALA A 67 -42.68 -70.52 23.34
CA ALA A 67 -42.24 -69.45 22.46
C ALA A 67 -40.71 -69.30 22.54
N SER A 68 -40.10 -68.87 21.43
CA SER A 68 -38.66 -68.55 21.40
C SER A 68 -38.40 -67.27 20.61
N ALA A 69 -37.36 -66.56 21.00
CA ALA A 69 -36.84 -65.40 20.30
C ALA A 69 -35.31 -65.43 20.37
N LEU A 70 -34.65 -64.80 19.41
CA LEU A 70 -33.22 -64.55 19.48
C LEU A 70 -32.93 -63.10 19.13
N VAL A 71 -31.83 -62.59 19.67
CA VAL A 71 -31.22 -61.33 19.23
C VAL A 71 -29.73 -61.56 19.06
N THR A 72 -29.21 -61.08 17.94
CA THR A 72 -27.77 -60.95 17.70
C THR A 72 -27.48 -59.46 17.64
N PHE A 73 -26.43 -59.04 18.32
CA PHE A 73 -25.93 -57.66 18.36
C PHE A 73 -24.41 -57.73 18.55
N SER A 74 -23.71 -56.62 18.38
CA SER A 74 -22.28 -56.54 18.67
C SER A 74 -21.99 -55.45 19.68
N VAL A 75 -20.93 -55.65 20.46
CA VAL A 75 -20.31 -54.59 21.26
C VAL A 75 -19.00 -54.24 20.60
N ASP A 76 -18.78 -52.95 20.41
CA ASP A 76 -17.50 -52.41 19.97
C ASP A 76 -17.13 -51.22 20.84
N THR A 77 -16.08 -51.34 21.64
CA THR A 77 -15.53 -50.30 22.51
C THR A 77 -14.22 -49.73 21.96
N THR A 78 -13.81 -50.17 20.77
CA THR A 78 -12.60 -49.72 20.11
C THR A 78 -12.86 -48.34 19.53
N ASN A 79 -11.95 -47.39 19.76
CA ASN A 79 -12.05 -46.08 19.13
C ASN A 79 -11.39 -46.11 17.74
N PRO A 80 -11.87 -45.29 16.79
CA PRO A 80 -11.17 -45.03 15.55
C PRO A 80 -9.72 -44.61 15.77
N THR A 81 -8.85 -45.00 14.85
CA THR A 81 -7.47 -44.51 14.77
C THR A 81 -7.38 -43.41 13.72
N ILE A 82 -6.69 -42.31 14.06
CA ILE A 82 -6.51 -41.15 13.18
C ILE A 82 -5.01 -40.83 13.10
N GLU A 83 -4.51 -40.68 11.89
CA GLU A 83 -3.21 -40.10 11.57
C GLU A 83 -3.39 -38.95 10.58
N ILE A 84 -2.81 -37.79 10.90
CA ILE A 84 -2.73 -36.67 9.98
C ILE A 84 -1.45 -36.84 9.17
N VAL A 85 -1.58 -37.23 7.89
CA VAL A 85 -0.47 -37.44 6.96
C VAL A 85 0.11 -36.09 6.54
N HIS A 86 -0.78 -35.14 6.22
CA HIS A 86 -0.45 -33.75 5.98
C HIS A 86 -1.51 -32.83 6.59
N PRO A 87 -1.14 -31.65 7.09
CA PRO A 87 0.23 -31.13 7.22
C PRO A 87 1.04 -31.82 8.32
N THR A 88 2.37 -31.66 8.29
CA THR A 88 3.30 -32.16 9.32
C THR A 88 3.78 -31.03 10.23
N THR A 89 4.38 -31.35 11.37
CA THR A 89 4.91 -30.34 12.30
C THR A 89 6.17 -29.68 11.77
N THR A 90 5.99 -28.63 10.97
CA THR A 90 7.05 -27.83 10.34
C THR A 90 6.59 -26.39 10.08
N PHE A 91 7.43 -25.61 9.41
CA PHE A 91 7.10 -24.30 8.83
C PHE A 91 6.72 -24.45 7.37
N TYR A 92 5.66 -23.76 6.97
CA TYR A 92 5.21 -23.67 5.59
C TYR A 92 5.25 -22.22 5.13
N GLY A 93 5.86 -21.95 3.98
CA GLY A 93 5.84 -20.61 3.37
C GLY A 93 4.62 -20.33 2.50
N ASP A 94 3.69 -21.29 2.40
CA ASP A 94 2.42 -21.17 1.68
C ASP A 94 1.28 -21.36 2.68
N SER A 95 0.33 -20.44 2.70
CA SER A 95 -0.86 -20.51 3.55
C SER A 95 -1.79 -21.69 3.18
N THR A 96 -1.71 -22.20 1.95
CA THR A 96 -2.56 -23.31 1.50
C THR A 96 -1.83 -24.63 1.66
N GLN A 97 -2.32 -25.48 2.56
CA GLN A 97 -1.76 -26.82 2.78
C GLN A 97 -2.82 -27.89 2.52
N LEU A 98 -2.37 -29.03 1.96
CA LEU A 98 -3.21 -30.22 1.83
C LEU A 98 -3.46 -30.81 3.23
N LEU A 99 -4.72 -30.99 3.58
CA LEU A 99 -5.14 -31.82 4.70
C LEU A 99 -5.39 -33.24 4.17
N ASP A 100 -4.51 -34.17 4.54
CA ASP A 100 -4.58 -35.58 4.16
C ASP A 100 -4.51 -36.45 5.42
N LEU A 101 -5.40 -37.43 5.50
CA LEU A 101 -5.69 -38.21 6.70
C LEU A 101 -5.65 -39.70 6.39
N SER A 102 -5.07 -40.48 7.29
CA SER A 102 -5.17 -41.93 7.33
C SER A 102 -6.03 -42.31 8.55
N ILE A 103 -7.19 -42.90 8.30
CA ILE A 103 -8.17 -43.25 9.34
C ILE A 103 -8.57 -44.71 9.16
N SER A 104 -8.58 -45.45 10.26
CA SER A 104 -9.00 -46.86 10.27
C SER A 104 -9.67 -47.24 11.57
N ASP A 105 -10.51 -48.26 11.50
CA ASP A 105 -11.12 -48.89 12.66
C ASP A 105 -11.39 -50.37 12.37
N ASP A 106 -11.75 -51.15 13.38
CA ASP A 106 -12.17 -52.55 13.21
C ASP A 106 -13.64 -52.69 12.74
N ILE A 107 -14.43 -51.61 12.85
CA ILE A 107 -15.73 -51.45 12.19
C ILE A 107 -15.74 -50.27 11.19
N ALA A 108 -16.91 -49.95 10.63
CA ALA A 108 -17.03 -48.83 9.70
C ALA A 108 -16.99 -47.49 10.44
N ILE A 109 -16.23 -46.54 9.88
CA ILE A 109 -16.26 -45.12 10.25
C ILE A 109 -17.60 -44.50 9.82
N ASP A 110 -18.24 -43.72 10.69
CA ASP A 110 -19.48 -42.98 10.42
C ASP A 110 -19.17 -41.59 9.83
N GLN A 111 -18.46 -40.74 10.58
CA GLN A 111 -18.13 -39.38 10.18
C GLN A 111 -16.70 -38.98 10.57
N ILE A 112 -16.14 -38.07 9.78
CA ILE A 112 -14.84 -37.45 9.99
C ILE A 112 -15.01 -35.95 9.83
N TRP A 113 -14.47 -35.17 10.75
CA TRP A 113 -14.47 -33.71 10.65
C TRP A 113 -13.20 -33.12 11.24
N PHE A 114 -12.87 -31.90 10.83
CA PHE A 114 -11.72 -31.16 11.34
C PHE A 114 -12.10 -29.74 11.74
N ASN A 115 -11.26 -29.12 12.56
CA ASN A 115 -11.44 -27.77 13.08
C ASN A 115 -10.07 -27.12 13.35
N TRP A 116 -9.90 -25.88 12.94
CA TRP A 116 -8.70 -25.08 13.22
C TRP A 116 -9.00 -23.62 13.58
N ASN A 117 -10.19 -23.13 13.22
CA ASN A 117 -10.65 -21.75 13.41
C ASN A 117 -11.91 -21.65 14.30
N GLY A 118 -12.29 -22.73 14.98
CA GLY A 118 -13.51 -22.80 15.79
C GLY A 118 -14.71 -23.40 15.06
N GLU A 119 -14.64 -23.66 13.75
CA GLU A 119 -15.71 -24.30 12.98
C GLU A 119 -15.39 -25.76 12.62
N ASN A 120 -16.40 -26.65 12.76
CA ASN A 120 -16.27 -28.05 12.36
C ASN A 120 -16.60 -28.21 10.88
N VAL A 121 -15.68 -28.79 10.12
CA VAL A 121 -15.80 -29.03 8.68
C VAL A 121 -15.78 -30.52 8.40
N LEU A 122 -16.79 -31.01 7.68
CA LEU A 122 -16.87 -32.43 7.27
C LEU A 122 -15.73 -32.77 6.31
N TYR A 123 -15.04 -33.87 6.58
CA TYR A 123 -13.98 -34.41 5.73
C TYR A 123 -14.47 -35.61 4.94
N THR A 124 -14.38 -35.54 3.61
CA THR A 124 -14.79 -36.63 2.70
C THR A 124 -13.65 -37.13 1.81
N SER A 125 -12.63 -36.31 1.58
CA SER A 125 -11.43 -36.63 0.81
C SER A 125 -10.32 -35.63 1.14
N PRO A 126 -9.05 -35.92 0.78
CA PRO A 126 -7.96 -34.96 0.91
C PRO A 126 -8.33 -33.62 0.27
N THR A 127 -8.10 -32.53 0.99
CA THR A 127 -8.56 -31.19 0.59
C THR A 127 -7.55 -30.11 0.93
N ASN A 128 -7.44 -29.09 0.10
CA ASN A 128 -6.61 -27.94 0.38
C ASN A 128 -7.33 -27.01 1.36
N VAL A 129 -6.63 -26.62 2.42
CA VAL A 129 -7.12 -25.68 3.43
C VAL A 129 -6.17 -24.50 3.47
N THR A 130 -6.74 -23.29 3.44
CA THR A 130 -5.97 -22.05 3.59
C THR A 130 -5.99 -21.62 5.05
N PHE A 131 -4.81 -21.50 5.64
CA PHE A 131 -4.59 -21.11 7.03
C PHE A 131 -4.11 -19.66 7.12
N ALA A 132 -4.40 -19.00 8.23
CA ALA A 132 -3.81 -17.70 8.54
C ALA A 132 -2.31 -17.83 8.85
N ASP A 133 -1.57 -16.72 8.75
CA ASP A 133 -0.16 -16.70 9.13
C ASP A 133 0.01 -16.91 10.64
N GLY A 134 1.13 -17.52 11.03
CA GLY A 134 1.46 -17.82 12.42
C GLY A 134 1.22 -19.28 12.83
N PRO A 135 1.20 -19.56 14.15
CA PRO A 135 1.06 -20.92 14.68
C PRO A 135 -0.37 -21.45 14.46
N ILE A 136 -0.46 -22.64 13.88
CA ILE A 136 -1.72 -23.31 13.56
C ILE A 136 -1.81 -24.64 14.29
N THR A 137 -2.99 -24.91 14.85
CA THR A 137 -3.38 -26.22 15.38
C THR A 137 -4.60 -26.70 14.60
N VAL A 138 -4.48 -27.85 13.93
CA VAL A 138 -5.60 -28.52 13.29
C VAL A 138 -6.01 -29.71 14.16
N HIS A 139 -7.27 -29.73 14.58
CA HIS A 139 -7.90 -30.84 15.27
C HIS A 139 -8.71 -31.67 14.27
N VAL A 140 -8.57 -32.99 14.31
CA VAL A 140 -9.32 -33.95 13.50
C VAL A 140 -10.03 -34.91 14.43
N TYR A 141 -11.28 -35.22 14.10
CA TYR A 141 -12.16 -36.09 14.85
C TYR A 141 -12.74 -37.14 13.92
N ALA A 142 -12.94 -38.34 14.44
CA ALA A 142 -13.66 -39.39 13.74
C ALA A 142 -14.53 -40.15 14.74
N ASN A 143 -15.71 -40.56 14.30
CA ASN A 143 -16.53 -41.52 15.01
C ASN A 143 -16.81 -42.75 14.15
N ASP A 144 -17.00 -43.88 14.80
CA ASP A 144 -17.42 -45.11 14.14
C ASP A 144 -18.94 -45.28 14.13
N THR A 145 -19.41 -46.36 13.51
CA THR A 145 -20.83 -46.71 13.46
C THR A 145 -21.42 -47.21 14.79
N ALA A 146 -20.60 -47.45 15.82
CA ALA A 146 -21.03 -47.72 17.19
C ALA A 146 -21.20 -46.42 18.02
N GLY A 147 -20.59 -45.32 17.57
CA GLY A 147 -20.54 -44.03 18.25
C GLY A 147 -19.29 -43.83 19.12
N ASN A 148 -18.26 -44.68 19.03
CA ASN A 148 -16.96 -44.38 19.63
C ASN A 148 -16.34 -43.18 18.91
N THR A 149 -15.60 -42.34 19.63
CA THR A 149 -15.05 -41.10 19.06
C THR A 149 -13.61 -40.93 19.48
N PHE A 150 -12.75 -40.60 18.52
CA PHE A 150 -11.35 -40.24 18.77
C PHE A 150 -11.03 -38.86 18.20
N HIS A 151 -9.99 -38.23 18.75
CA HIS A 151 -9.45 -36.99 18.21
C HIS A 151 -7.92 -37.05 18.07
N TYR A 152 -7.39 -36.35 17.09
CA TYR A 152 -5.96 -36.14 16.91
C TYR A 152 -5.69 -34.69 16.50
N SER A 153 -4.47 -34.21 16.71
CA SER A 153 -4.11 -32.84 16.33
C SER A 153 -2.69 -32.74 15.81
N VAL A 154 -2.48 -31.85 14.84
CA VAL A 154 -1.16 -31.44 14.40
C VAL A 154 -0.96 -29.94 14.62
N ASN A 155 0.26 -29.58 15.01
CA ASN A 155 0.68 -28.18 15.12
C ASN A 155 1.73 -27.90 14.04
N PHE A 156 1.62 -26.77 13.35
CA PHE A 156 2.58 -26.28 12.37
C PHE A 156 2.55 -24.74 12.36
N THR A 157 3.35 -24.09 11.52
CA THR A 157 3.34 -22.64 11.38
C THR A 157 3.31 -22.25 9.91
N ILE A 158 2.41 -21.34 9.55
CA ILE A 158 2.51 -20.63 8.28
C ILE A 158 3.44 -19.43 8.49
N ALA A 159 4.59 -19.45 7.82
CA ALA A 159 5.57 -18.38 7.90
C ALA A 159 5.06 -17.14 7.18
N ASP A 160 5.30 -15.97 7.76
CA ASP A 160 4.94 -14.70 7.17
C ASP A 160 6.05 -14.20 6.23
N VAL A 161 5.92 -14.53 4.95
CA VAL A 161 7.00 -14.51 3.94
C VAL A 161 6.93 -13.27 3.04
N PHE A 162 8.03 -12.52 2.95
CA PHE A 162 8.17 -11.48 1.93
C PHE A 162 8.32 -12.12 0.55
N THR A 163 7.36 -11.86 -0.34
CA THR A 163 7.26 -12.53 -1.63
C THR A 163 7.32 -11.52 -2.76
N THR A 164 8.28 -11.71 -3.65
CA THR A 164 8.56 -10.81 -4.77
C THR A 164 8.73 -11.57 -6.08
N ILE A 165 8.46 -10.93 -7.21
CA ILE A 165 8.78 -11.46 -8.55
C ILE A 165 9.95 -10.70 -9.12
N TRP A 166 10.93 -11.43 -9.65
CA TRP A 166 12.13 -10.88 -10.26
C TRP A 166 12.32 -11.34 -11.70
N ASP A 167 12.82 -10.46 -12.55
CA ASP A 167 13.31 -10.75 -13.90
C ASP A 167 14.83 -10.51 -14.00
N PRO A 168 15.66 -11.57 -13.92
CA PRO A 168 17.11 -11.46 -14.02
C PRO A 168 17.60 -11.05 -15.41
N THR A 169 16.73 -11.00 -16.43
CA THR A 169 17.08 -10.58 -17.79
C THR A 169 17.11 -9.06 -17.95
N MET A 170 16.44 -8.33 -17.07
CA MET A 170 16.49 -6.87 -17.03
C MET A 170 17.90 -6.39 -16.65
N THR A 171 18.36 -5.33 -17.30
CA THR A 171 19.68 -4.73 -17.03
C THR A 171 19.60 -3.21 -17.06
N SER A 172 20.37 -2.57 -16.20
CA SER A 172 20.55 -1.12 -16.17
C SER A 172 21.98 -0.81 -15.71
N ILE A 173 22.35 0.48 -15.68
CA ILE A 173 23.63 0.87 -15.12
C ILE A 173 23.73 0.41 -13.66
N PHE A 174 24.87 -0.18 -13.31
CA PHE A 174 25.16 -0.78 -11.99
C PHE A 174 24.42 -2.07 -11.63
N SER A 175 23.52 -2.58 -12.48
CA SER A 175 22.90 -3.87 -12.24
C SER A 175 23.89 -5.02 -12.45
N THR A 176 23.63 -6.16 -11.82
CA THR A 176 24.28 -7.43 -12.14
C THR A 176 23.99 -7.83 -13.60
N THR A 177 24.80 -8.77 -14.12
CA THR A 177 24.63 -9.29 -15.48
C THR A 177 23.29 -10.01 -15.65
N VAL A 178 22.87 -10.18 -16.91
CA VAL A 178 21.76 -11.08 -17.28
C VAL A 178 21.95 -12.42 -16.59
N ASN A 179 20.86 -13.01 -16.08
CA ASN A 179 20.79 -14.26 -15.31
C ASN A 179 21.13 -14.17 -13.82
N LYS A 180 21.41 -12.98 -13.30
CA LYS A 180 21.67 -12.78 -11.87
C LYS A 180 20.68 -11.82 -11.25
N ILE A 181 20.44 -11.99 -9.96
CA ILE A 181 19.86 -10.97 -9.10
C ILE A 181 20.73 -10.77 -7.87
N ALA A 182 20.77 -9.54 -7.37
CA ALA A 182 21.39 -9.15 -6.12
C ALA A 182 20.34 -8.54 -5.19
N LEU A 183 20.24 -9.03 -3.95
CA LEU A 183 19.40 -8.41 -2.94
C LEU A 183 20.02 -7.06 -2.51
N PRO A 184 19.23 -5.98 -2.34
CA PRO A 184 19.73 -4.63 -2.04
C PRO A 184 19.99 -4.44 -0.53
N LEU A 185 20.81 -5.32 0.04
CA LEU A 185 21.17 -5.31 1.46
C LEU A 185 22.19 -4.21 1.78
N GLN A 186 22.10 -3.65 2.99
CA GLN A 186 22.90 -2.52 3.43
C GLN A 186 23.85 -2.88 4.56
N SER A 187 25.01 -2.22 4.61
CA SER A 187 26.05 -2.49 5.62
C SER A 187 25.63 -2.24 7.07
N THR A 188 24.58 -1.44 7.29
CA THR A 188 24.01 -1.11 8.60
C THR A 188 22.94 -2.09 9.07
N GLY A 189 22.49 -3.00 8.21
CA GLY A 189 21.45 -3.97 8.54
C GLY A 189 21.95 -5.17 9.35
N ALA A 190 21.04 -5.77 10.08
CA ALA A 190 21.18 -7.09 10.67
C ALA A 190 20.39 -8.11 9.84
N TYR A 191 21.01 -9.27 9.60
CA TYR A 191 20.51 -10.29 8.69
C TYR A 191 20.60 -11.66 9.34
N ASP A 192 19.49 -12.40 9.30
CA ASP A 192 19.40 -13.81 9.62
C ASP A 192 18.15 -14.36 8.92
N PHE A 193 18.26 -14.63 7.63
CA PHE A 193 17.12 -15.02 6.81
C PHE A 193 17.48 -16.07 5.77
N TRP A 194 16.48 -16.89 5.43
CA TRP A 194 16.52 -17.77 4.28
C TRP A 194 15.90 -17.09 3.07
N VAL A 195 16.56 -17.19 1.93
CA VAL A 195 16.00 -16.81 0.64
C VAL A 195 15.78 -18.06 -0.20
N LEU A 196 14.56 -18.25 -0.68
CA LEU A 196 14.23 -19.24 -1.70
C LEU A 196 14.15 -18.52 -3.04
N TRP A 197 15.03 -18.88 -3.98
CA TRP A 197 15.23 -18.11 -5.22
C TRP A 197 14.20 -18.36 -6.31
N GLY A 198 13.28 -19.31 -6.09
CA GLY A 198 12.24 -19.67 -7.06
C GLY A 198 12.67 -20.67 -8.15
N ASP A 199 13.93 -21.11 -8.14
CA ASP A 199 14.48 -22.11 -9.07
C ASP A 199 14.77 -23.48 -8.41
N GLY A 200 14.25 -23.68 -7.20
CA GLY A 200 14.49 -24.87 -6.38
C GLY A 200 15.75 -24.79 -5.51
N THR A 201 16.50 -23.69 -5.57
CA THR A 201 17.64 -23.43 -4.68
C THR A 201 17.28 -22.43 -3.58
N SER A 202 18.09 -22.43 -2.52
CA SER A 202 17.92 -21.54 -1.37
C SER A 202 19.25 -21.30 -0.67
N ASP A 203 19.40 -20.12 -0.07
CA ASP A 203 20.57 -19.75 0.72
C ASP A 203 20.17 -19.15 2.07
N HIS A 204 21.06 -19.30 3.06
CA HIS A 204 20.95 -18.63 4.36
C HIS A 204 21.90 -17.43 4.38
N ILE A 205 21.34 -16.24 4.58
CA ILE A 205 22.06 -14.98 4.54
C ILE A 205 22.16 -14.41 5.96
N THR A 206 23.41 -14.23 6.40
CA THR A 206 23.74 -13.69 7.74
C THR A 206 24.53 -12.39 7.68
N SER A 207 24.88 -11.92 6.47
CA SER A 207 25.64 -10.68 6.26
C SER A 207 25.28 -10.04 4.92
N TRP A 208 25.33 -8.71 4.85
CA TRP A 208 24.97 -7.93 3.66
C TRP A 208 25.86 -8.19 2.44
N ASN A 209 27.09 -8.64 2.66
CA ASN A 209 28.12 -8.86 1.63
C ASN A 209 28.48 -10.34 1.45
N GLN A 210 27.63 -11.26 1.91
CA GLN A 210 27.78 -12.69 1.63
C GLN A 210 27.77 -12.94 0.11
N SER A 211 28.51 -13.92 -0.38
CA SER A 211 28.55 -14.22 -1.83
C SER A 211 27.17 -14.57 -2.40
N GLU A 212 26.35 -15.23 -1.59
CA GLU A 212 25.02 -15.73 -1.92
C GLU A 212 23.97 -14.61 -1.98
N VAL A 213 24.29 -13.38 -1.57
CA VAL A 213 23.42 -12.21 -1.80
C VAL A 213 23.21 -11.97 -3.30
N ILE A 214 24.12 -12.47 -4.13
CA ILE A 214 24.01 -12.49 -5.59
C ILE A 214 23.74 -13.93 -6.04
N HIS A 215 22.54 -14.17 -6.55
CA HIS A 215 22.15 -15.47 -7.10
C HIS A 215 22.37 -15.54 -8.61
N SER A 216 22.65 -16.74 -9.13
CA SER A 216 22.80 -16.99 -10.57
C SER A 216 21.86 -18.09 -11.03
N TYR A 217 20.95 -17.75 -11.94
CA TYR A 217 19.96 -18.67 -12.49
C TYR A 217 20.52 -19.45 -13.68
N SER A 218 20.22 -20.76 -13.71
CA SER A 218 20.58 -21.66 -14.81
C SER A 218 19.64 -21.55 -16.02
N THR A 219 18.40 -21.12 -15.78
CA THR A 219 17.37 -20.85 -16.78
C THR A 219 16.97 -19.38 -16.71
N LEU A 220 16.45 -18.83 -17.81
CA LEU A 220 15.89 -17.47 -17.82
C LEU A 220 14.37 -17.54 -17.68
N GLY A 221 13.79 -16.54 -17.03
CA GLY A 221 12.36 -16.45 -16.77
C GLY A 221 12.06 -15.51 -15.61
N LEU A 222 10.80 -15.46 -15.19
CA LEU A 222 10.40 -14.78 -13.98
C LEU A 222 10.54 -15.74 -12.79
N PHE A 223 11.06 -15.24 -11.69
CA PHE A 223 11.29 -16.03 -10.49
C PHE A 223 10.55 -15.43 -9.29
N GLU A 224 9.78 -16.28 -8.60
CA GLU A 224 9.17 -15.94 -7.32
C GLU A 224 10.19 -16.15 -6.20
N VAL A 225 10.70 -15.04 -5.67
CA VAL A 225 11.69 -15.01 -4.60
C VAL A 225 10.96 -14.82 -3.27
N LYS A 226 11.23 -15.72 -2.32
CA LYS A 226 10.62 -15.74 -0.99
C LYS A 226 11.68 -15.55 0.08
N ILE A 227 11.48 -14.60 0.98
CA ILE A 227 12.40 -14.35 2.09
C ILE A 227 11.71 -14.60 3.43
N ILE A 228 12.36 -15.39 4.29
CA ILE A 228 11.87 -15.80 5.60
C ILE A 228 12.96 -15.52 6.64
N GLY A 229 12.64 -14.70 7.64
CA GLY A 229 13.56 -14.39 8.74
C GLY A 229 13.81 -12.89 8.87
N THR A 230 14.95 -12.55 9.45
CA THR A 230 15.26 -11.18 9.86
C THR A 230 15.99 -10.43 8.74
N ILE A 231 15.37 -9.35 8.28
CA ILE A 231 15.99 -8.27 7.50
C ILE A 231 15.69 -7.00 8.28
N THR A 232 16.69 -6.16 8.57
CA THR A 232 16.44 -4.86 9.21
C THR A 232 16.81 -3.66 8.33
N GLU A 233 17.44 -3.86 7.17
CA GLU A 233 17.70 -2.79 6.20
C GLU A 233 17.65 -3.33 4.77
N TRP A 234 16.97 -2.59 3.91
CA TRP A 234 16.75 -2.88 2.49
C TRP A 234 16.72 -1.56 1.73
N GLY A 235 17.40 -1.47 0.59
CA GLY A 235 17.34 -0.22 -0.19
C GLY A 235 18.08 -0.24 -1.52
N PHE A 236 17.37 0.04 -2.60
CA PHE A 236 17.98 0.16 -3.92
C PHE A 236 18.72 1.49 -4.09
N PHE A 237 18.18 2.59 -3.53
CA PHE A 237 18.77 3.93 -3.62
C PHE A 237 19.15 4.33 -5.05
N ASN A 238 18.27 4.00 -6.01
CA ASN A 238 18.49 4.20 -7.44
C ASN A 238 19.73 3.46 -8.01
N ASN A 239 20.12 2.34 -7.40
CA ASN A 239 21.31 1.55 -7.72
C ASN A 239 21.01 0.04 -7.81
N GLY A 240 22.00 -0.76 -8.22
CA GLY A 240 21.93 -2.22 -8.24
C GLY A 240 20.83 -2.77 -9.14
N ASP A 241 20.18 -3.83 -8.68
CA ASP A 241 19.19 -4.58 -9.45
C ASP A 241 17.77 -4.00 -9.36
N LYS A 242 17.65 -2.69 -9.16
CA LYS A 242 16.38 -1.95 -9.02
C LYS A 242 15.38 -2.21 -10.15
N VAL A 243 15.84 -2.41 -11.38
CA VAL A 243 14.99 -2.68 -12.54
C VAL A 243 14.57 -4.15 -12.66
N LYS A 244 15.16 -5.04 -11.85
CA LYS A 244 14.92 -6.48 -11.90
C LYS A 244 13.82 -6.93 -10.96
N ILE A 245 13.49 -6.16 -9.91
CA ILE A 245 12.30 -6.40 -9.09
C ILE A 245 11.08 -5.90 -9.86
N MET A 246 10.16 -6.83 -10.13
CA MET A 246 8.99 -6.58 -10.98
C MET A 246 7.73 -6.42 -10.14
N GLU A 247 7.62 -7.19 -9.05
CA GLU A 247 6.41 -7.23 -8.24
C GLU A 247 6.72 -7.46 -6.77
N ILE A 248 6.02 -6.75 -5.89
CA ILE A 248 5.86 -7.12 -4.47
C ILE A 248 4.47 -7.75 -4.33
N LYS A 249 4.45 -9.07 -4.18
CA LYS A 249 3.22 -9.88 -4.07
C LYS A 249 2.70 -9.97 -2.65
N ARG A 250 3.60 -9.96 -1.67
CA ARG A 250 3.31 -9.94 -0.22
C ARG A 250 4.46 -9.25 0.49
N TRP A 251 4.16 -8.36 1.43
CA TRP A 251 5.15 -7.72 2.30
C TRP A 251 5.69 -8.70 3.34
N GLY A 252 4.80 -9.46 3.96
CA GLY A 252 5.06 -10.29 5.11
C GLY A 252 5.75 -9.58 6.27
N SER A 253 6.50 -10.33 7.08
CA SER A 253 7.04 -9.84 8.36
C SER A 253 8.37 -9.07 8.28
N VAL A 254 8.84 -8.74 7.06
CA VAL A 254 10.15 -8.08 6.88
C VAL A 254 10.13 -6.66 7.41
N GLN A 255 11.24 -6.25 8.03
CA GLN A 255 11.48 -4.87 8.41
C GLN A 255 12.42 -4.25 7.38
N LEU A 256 11.87 -3.47 6.44
CA LEU A 256 12.66 -2.84 5.37
C LEU A 256 13.43 -1.59 5.84
N GLY A 257 13.85 -1.58 7.11
CA GLY A 257 14.60 -0.51 7.75
C GLY A 257 13.84 0.78 7.98
N ILE A 258 14.57 1.86 8.26
CA ILE A 258 14.07 3.24 8.35
C ILE A 258 14.73 4.17 7.32
N SER A 259 15.59 3.61 6.47
CA SER A 259 16.29 4.35 5.42
C SER A 259 15.31 4.99 4.43
N SER A 260 15.65 6.19 3.96
CA SER A 260 14.97 6.86 2.85
C SER A 260 15.25 6.16 1.53
N SER A 261 14.37 6.26 0.54
CA SER A 261 14.62 5.82 -0.85
C SER A 261 14.77 4.30 -1.05
N VAL A 262 14.06 3.52 -0.24
CA VAL A 262 14.07 2.04 -0.24
C VAL A 262 13.81 1.45 -1.63
N PHE A 263 12.79 1.92 -2.35
CA PHE A 263 12.44 1.45 -3.69
C PHE A 263 12.80 2.45 -4.80
N ALA A 264 13.67 3.41 -4.51
CA ALA A 264 14.04 4.41 -5.50
C ALA A 264 14.66 3.77 -6.75
N GLY A 265 14.16 4.16 -7.92
CA GLY A 265 14.56 3.69 -9.25
C GLY A 265 14.04 2.31 -9.62
N CYS A 266 13.11 1.73 -8.84
CA CYS A 266 12.45 0.49 -9.21
C CYS A 266 11.41 0.72 -10.31
N GLU A 267 11.89 1.04 -11.51
CA GLU A 267 11.10 1.46 -12.67
C GLU A 267 9.99 0.48 -13.02
N ASN A 268 10.27 -0.83 -12.94
CA ASN A 268 9.33 -1.89 -13.33
C ASN A 268 8.43 -2.39 -12.20
N LEU A 269 8.54 -1.81 -10.99
CA LEU A 269 7.86 -2.33 -9.81
C LEU A 269 6.35 -2.07 -9.86
N VAL A 270 5.58 -3.14 -9.68
CA VAL A 270 4.15 -3.12 -9.35
C VAL A 270 3.96 -3.71 -7.95
N ILE A 271 2.94 -3.25 -7.23
CA ILE A 271 2.62 -3.77 -5.89
C ILE A 271 1.21 -4.36 -5.92
N THR A 272 1.11 -5.66 -5.67
CA THR A 272 -0.15 -6.40 -5.56
C THR A 272 -0.39 -6.93 -4.14
N ALA A 273 0.60 -6.77 -3.26
CA ALA A 273 0.53 -7.09 -1.84
C ALA A 273 -0.62 -6.39 -1.14
N THR A 274 -1.49 -7.18 -0.52
CA THR A 274 -2.68 -6.74 0.25
C THR A 274 -2.55 -7.00 1.74
N ASP A 275 -1.38 -7.41 2.21
CA ASP A 275 -1.02 -7.47 3.61
C ASP A 275 -0.51 -6.10 4.11
N PRO A 276 -0.41 -5.88 5.44
CA PRO A 276 0.03 -4.59 5.98
C PRO A 276 1.41 -4.16 5.46
N ILE A 277 1.54 -2.87 5.14
CA ILE A 277 2.79 -2.29 4.63
C ILE A 277 3.82 -2.20 5.77
N PRO A 278 5.10 -2.57 5.57
CA PRO A 278 6.10 -2.70 6.64
C PRO A 278 6.77 -1.37 7.02
N PHE A 279 6.02 -0.26 6.98
CA PHE A 279 6.54 1.12 7.15
C PHE A 279 5.96 1.87 8.34
N GLU A 280 5.27 1.16 9.24
CA GLU A 280 4.69 1.69 10.46
C GLU A 280 5.75 2.36 11.37
N GLY A 281 5.37 3.51 11.96
CA GLY A 281 6.19 4.23 12.93
C GLY A 281 7.40 4.99 12.36
N ARG A 282 7.55 5.09 11.03
CA ARG A 282 8.60 5.89 10.39
C ARG A 282 8.35 7.40 10.52
N THR A 283 9.42 8.17 10.60
CA THR A 283 9.37 9.65 10.59
C THR A 283 9.81 10.27 9.25
N ASN A 284 10.27 9.44 8.31
CA ASN A 284 10.85 9.86 7.04
C ASN A 284 10.40 8.90 5.91
N TYR A 285 9.74 9.44 4.89
CA TYR A 285 9.34 8.75 3.66
C TYR A 285 10.04 9.28 2.41
N ARG A 286 11.18 9.97 2.61
CA ARG A 286 11.92 10.60 1.54
C ARG A 286 12.25 9.62 0.43
N GLY A 287 11.81 9.92 -0.79
CA GLY A 287 12.12 9.15 -2.00
C GLY A 287 11.64 7.70 -2.02
N LEU A 288 10.70 7.30 -1.15
CA LEU A 288 10.35 5.90 -0.92
C LEU A 288 10.07 5.13 -2.22
N PHE A 289 9.34 5.74 -3.16
CA PHE A 289 8.99 5.22 -4.48
C PHE A 289 9.45 6.14 -5.62
N MET A 290 10.54 6.90 -5.39
CA MET A 290 11.11 7.78 -6.39
C MET A 290 11.45 7.00 -7.66
N SER A 291 11.01 7.46 -8.83
CA SER A 291 11.26 6.87 -10.15
C SER A 291 10.72 5.44 -10.31
N CYS A 292 9.69 5.06 -9.56
CA CYS A 292 8.90 3.86 -9.80
C CYS A 292 7.88 4.13 -10.92
N THR A 293 8.33 4.18 -12.17
CA THR A 293 7.53 4.62 -13.33
C THR A 293 6.31 3.73 -13.61
N GLN A 294 6.37 2.42 -13.33
CA GLN A 294 5.26 1.49 -13.51
C GLN A 294 4.29 1.42 -12.31
N LEU A 295 4.58 2.13 -11.22
CA LEU A 295 3.74 2.14 -10.03
C LEU A 295 2.47 2.93 -10.29
N THR A 296 1.31 2.26 -10.21
CA THR A 296 -0.01 2.88 -10.38
C THR A 296 -0.76 2.97 -9.07
N THR A 297 -0.81 1.86 -8.32
CA THR A 297 -1.44 1.75 -7.01
C THR A 297 -0.59 0.90 -6.06
N ILE A 298 -0.69 1.20 -4.78
CA ILE A 298 -0.18 0.44 -3.64
C ILE A 298 -1.41 0.04 -2.82
N PRO A 299 -1.78 -1.25 -2.76
CA PRO A 299 -2.90 -1.68 -1.94
C PRO A 299 -2.67 -1.39 -0.45
N ASN A 300 -3.74 -1.06 0.28
CA ASN A 300 -3.74 -0.68 1.70
C ASN A 300 -2.90 0.55 2.06
N LEU A 301 -2.54 1.41 1.09
CA LEU A 301 -1.76 2.63 1.33
C LEU A 301 -2.48 3.60 2.29
N GLU A 302 -3.80 3.59 2.28
CA GLU A 302 -4.68 4.36 3.16
C GLU A 302 -4.57 3.95 4.63
N SER A 303 -4.14 2.72 4.91
CA SER A 303 -4.00 2.21 6.29
C SER A 303 -2.68 2.60 6.96
N LEU A 304 -1.74 3.19 6.21
CA LEU A 304 -0.41 3.54 6.68
C LEU A 304 -0.45 4.71 7.67
N ASP A 305 0.05 4.53 8.89
CA ASP A 305 0.14 5.62 9.87
C ASP A 305 1.22 6.64 9.49
N THR A 306 0.77 7.78 8.95
CA THR A 306 1.61 8.92 8.56
C THR A 306 1.78 9.97 9.67
N SER A 307 1.14 9.79 10.83
CA SER A 307 1.00 10.84 11.86
C SER A 307 2.30 11.25 12.57
N ASN A 308 3.40 10.52 12.32
CA ASN A 308 4.74 10.84 12.84
C ASN A 308 5.74 11.24 11.73
N VAL A 309 5.31 11.25 10.47
CA VAL A 309 6.17 11.60 9.34
C VAL A 309 6.43 13.10 9.32
N THR A 310 7.70 13.45 9.12
CA THR A 310 8.20 14.85 9.07
C THR A 310 8.78 15.22 7.71
N ASP A 311 9.22 14.23 6.93
CA ASP A 311 9.82 14.40 5.61
C ASP A 311 9.15 13.47 4.58
N MET A 312 8.47 14.05 3.60
CA MET A 312 7.87 13.35 2.45
C MET A 312 8.55 13.71 1.13
N SER A 313 9.73 14.35 1.17
CA SER A 313 10.41 14.85 -0.02
C SER A 313 10.64 13.74 -1.03
N LEU A 314 10.46 13.99 -2.32
CA LEU A 314 10.72 13.04 -3.41
C LEU A 314 9.90 11.73 -3.38
N MET A 315 8.95 11.54 -2.46
CA MET A 315 8.34 10.23 -2.19
C MET A 315 7.83 9.52 -3.45
N PHE A 316 7.21 10.27 -4.37
CA PHE A 316 6.70 9.80 -5.67
C PHE A 316 7.33 10.53 -6.85
N ALA A 317 8.50 11.18 -6.66
CA ALA A 317 9.17 11.91 -7.73
C ALA A 317 9.52 10.98 -8.90
N GLY A 318 9.02 11.24 -10.10
CA GLY A 318 9.23 10.41 -11.29
C GLY A 318 8.40 9.12 -11.31
N ALA A 319 7.45 8.93 -10.40
CA ALA A 319 6.45 7.87 -10.48
C ALA A 319 5.38 8.28 -11.52
N THR A 320 5.75 8.27 -12.80
CA THR A 320 5.01 8.91 -13.89
C THR A 320 3.57 8.42 -14.06
N ASN A 321 3.27 7.17 -13.67
CA ASN A 321 1.94 6.57 -13.75
C ASN A 321 1.18 6.55 -12.41
N PHE A 322 1.76 7.06 -11.32
CA PHE A 322 1.16 7.01 -10.00
C PHE A 322 -0.01 7.99 -9.90
N ASN A 323 -1.19 7.45 -9.61
CA ASN A 323 -2.41 8.23 -9.44
C ASN A 323 -3.32 7.43 -8.50
N GLN A 324 -3.13 7.59 -7.20
CA GLN A 324 -3.93 6.95 -6.15
C GLN A 324 -4.37 7.98 -5.09
N GLU A 325 -5.50 7.72 -4.44
CA GLU A 325 -6.02 8.50 -3.33
C GLU A 325 -5.09 8.49 -2.10
N LEU A 326 -4.92 9.66 -1.47
CA LEU A 326 -4.07 9.87 -0.29
C LEU A 326 -4.77 10.71 0.80
N HIS A 327 -6.09 10.83 0.76
CA HIS A 327 -6.85 11.80 1.57
C HIS A 327 -6.85 11.49 3.07
N ASP A 328 -6.65 10.22 3.45
CA ASP A 328 -6.63 9.75 4.84
C ASP A 328 -5.28 9.95 5.56
N TRP A 329 -4.26 10.42 4.83
CA TRP A 329 -2.95 10.66 5.43
C TRP A 329 -2.96 11.85 6.39
N ASN A 330 -2.39 11.64 7.57
CA ASN A 330 -2.15 12.71 8.52
C ASN A 330 -0.77 13.33 8.27
N VAL A 331 -0.77 14.46 7.57
CA VAL A 331 0.46 15.20 7.23
C VAL A 331 0.75 16.40 8.14
N SER A 332 0.02 16.55 9.26
CA SER A 332 0.11 17.72 10.16
C SER A 332 1.49 17.96 10.78
N LYS A 333 2.37 16.95 10.81
CA LYS A 333 3.77 17.07 11.29
C LYS A 333 4.81 17.16 10.16
N VAL A 334 4.38 17.05 8.90
CA VAL A 334 5.30 17.13 7.76
C VAL A 334 5.81 18.57 7.65
N THR A 335 7.12 18.72 7.60
CA THR A 335 7.77 20.03 7.49
C THR A 335 8.32 20.29 6.08
N THR A 336 8.48 19.25 5.26
CA THR A 336 8.94 19.38 3.87
C THR A 336 8.25 18.37 2.95
N MET A 337 7.79 18.87 1.79
CA MET A 337 7.20 18.11 0.69
C MET A 337 7.94 18.38 -0.62
N GLN A 338 9.21 18.79 -0.54
CA GLN A 338 10.04 19.11 -1.69
C GLN A 338 9.98 17.99 -2.72
N GLN A 339 9.62 18.32 -3.96
CA GLN A 339 9.59 17.39 -5.09
C GLN A 339 8.70 16.15 -4.89
N MET A 340 7.75 16.12 -3.94
CA MET A 340 6.99 14.90 -3.61
C MET A 340 6.33 14.24 -4.84
N PHE A 341 5.79 15.04 -5.76
CA PHE A 341 5.16 14.62 -7.02
C PHE A 341 5.89 15.17 -8.26
N PHE A 342 7.18 15.51 -8.14
CA PHE A 342 7.98 16.00 -9.25
C PHE A 342 7.98 14.98 -10.41
N THR A 343 7.54 15.35 -11.62
CA THR A 343 7.41 14.44 -12.77
C THR A 343 6.45 13.25 -12.51
N ALA A 344 5.49 13.37 -11.58
CA ALA A 344 4.38 12.42 -11.46
C ALA A 344 3.29 12.79 -12.49
N GLU A 345 3.59 12.54 -13.77
CA GLU A 345 2.86 13.10 -14.92
C GLU A 345 1.34 12.88 -14.89
N THR A 346 0.87 11.73 -14.41
CA THR A 346 -0.56 11.37 -14.34
C THR A 346 -1.22 11.70 -13.01
N PHE A 347 -0.47 12.15 -12.00
CA PHE A 347 -1.02 12.38 -10.67
C PHE A 347 -2.04 13.53 -10.69
N ASN A 348 -3.27 13.22 -10.26
CA ASN A 348 -4.39 14.16 -10.28
C ASN A 348 -5.45 13.81 -9.21
N PHE A 349 -5.04 13.26 -8.07
CA PHE A 349 -5.93 13.02 -6.93
C PHE A 349 -5.96 14.21 -5.98
N SER A 350 -7.13 14.43 -5.36
CA SER A 350 -7.34 15.56 -4.46
C SER A 350 -6.54 15.41 -3.17
N LEU A 351 -5.87 16.49 -2.77
CA LEU A 351 -5.08 16.61 -1.54
C LEU A 351 -5.65 17.68 -0.59
N ASN A 352 -6.84 18.18 -0.87
CA ASN A 352 -7.43 19.33 -0.18
C ASN A 352 -7.74 19.06 1.32
N SER A 353 -7.76 17.78 1.75
CA SER A 353 -7.95 17.39 3.16
C SER A 353 -6.68 17.48 4.01
N TRP A 354 -5.51 17.70 3.38
CA TRP A 354 -4.23 17.71 4.08
C TRP A 354 -4.05 18.97 4.93
N ASP A 355 -3.64 18.77 6.19
CA ASP A 355 -3.17 19.83 7.07
C ASP A 355 -1.68 20.11 6.79
N VAL A 356 -1.41 21.09 5.92
CA VAL A 356 -0.06 21.50 5.52
C VAL A 356 0.50 22.66 6.36
N SER A 357 -0.14 23.01 7.47
CA SER A 357 0.21 24.19 8.29
C SER A 357 1.63 24.17 8.87
N SER A 358 2.25 22.99 8.97
CA SER A 358 3.64 22.79 9.42
C SER A 358 4.68 22.79 8.30
N VAL A 359 4.26 22.78 7.03
CA VAL A 359 5.18 22.66 5.88
C VAL A 359 5.87 24.00 5.64
N THR A 360 7.20 23.98 5.54
CA THR A 360 8.01 25.18 5.25
C THR A 360 8.59 25.18 3.84
N ASP A 361 8.68 24.02 3.19
CA ASP A 361 9.26 23.86 1.85
C ASP A 361 8.36 22.98 0.96
N MET A 362 7.81 23.61 -0.10
CA MET A 362 7.01 22.98 -1.16
C MET A 362 7.69 23.10 -2.53
N SER A 363 9.01 23.37 -2.55
CA SER A 363 9.75 23.55 -3.79
C SER A 363 9.56 22.35 -4.72
N ASN A 364 9.26 22.64 -5.99
CA ASN A 364 9.09 21.65 -7.06
C ASN A 364 8.02 20.57 -6.78
N MET A 365 7.09 20.76 -5.82
CA MET A 365 6.18 19.70 -5.37
C MET A 365 5.37 19.07 -6.51
N PHE A 366 4.86 19.88 -7.44
CA PHE A 366 4.10 19.46 -8.62
C PHE A 366 4.79 19.84 -9.94
N ALA A 367 6.08 20.16 -9.91
CA ALA A 367 6.83 20.46 -11.12
C ALA A 367 6.78 19.25 -12.08
N TYR A 368 6.46 19.48 -13.35
CA TYR A 368 6.25 18.48 -14.41
C TYR A 368 5.11 17.49 -14.13
N ALA A 369 4.21 17.76 -13.17
CA ALA A 369 2.98 16.99 -12.96
C ALA A 369 1.90 17.45 -13.95
N TYR A 370 2.09 17.16 -15.25
CA TYR A 370 1.30 17.72 -16.35
C TYR A 370 -0.22 17.61 -16.14
N GLY A 371 -0.69 16.47 -15.64
CA GLY A 371 -2.11 16.16 -15.43
C GLY A 371 -2.74 16.76 -14.16
N PHE A 372 -1.95 17.37 -13.27
CA PHE A 372 -2.43 17.83 -11.98
C PHE A 372 -3.33 19.07 -12.10
N ASN A 373 -4.57 18.97 -11.63
CA ASN A 373 -5.56 20.06 -11.65
C ASN A 373 -6.60 19.89 -10.53
N GLN A 374 -6.14 19.66 -9.29
CA GLN A 374 -7.01 19.47 -8.12
C GLN A 374 -7.02 20.68 -7.18
N PRO A 375 -8.14 20.94 -6.48
CA PRO A 375 -8.23 22.07 -5.58
C PRO A 375 -7.23 21.96 -4.42
N LEU A 376 -6.60 23.09 -4.09
CA LEU A 376 -5.65 23.24 -2.99
C LEU A 376 -5.95 24.47 -2.12
N ASN A 377 -7.08 25.13 -2.37
CA ASN A 377 -7.38 26.45 -1.81
C ASN A 377 -7.57 26.43 -0.28
N ASP A 378 -7.90 25.27 0.30
CA ASP A 378 -8.10 25.13 1.75
C ASP A 378 -6.80 24.89 2.53
N TRP A 379 -5.65 24.83 1.85
CA TRP A 379 -4.34 24.67 2.49
C TRP A 379 -3.92 25.92 3.26
N ASP A 380 -3.54 25.72 4.53
CA ASP A 380 -2.85 26.75 5.31
C ASP A 380 -1.36 26.81 4.94
N THR A 381 -1.02 27.73 4.02
CA THR A 381 0.34 27.94 3.53
C THR A 381 1.15 28.96 4.34
N SER A 382 0.64 29.40 5.50
CA SER A 382 1.24 30.48 6.30
C SER A 382 2.66 30.22 6.80
N SER A 383 3.09 28.96 6.85
CA SER A 383 4.45 28.56 7.24
C SER A 383 5.40 28.35 6.05
N VAL A 384 4.90 28.36 4.81
CA VAL A 384 5.69 28.01 3.62
C VAL A 384 6.61 29.16 3.24
N VAL A 385 7.91 28.88 3.23
CA VAL A 385 8.98 29.85 2.90
C VAL A 385 9.46 29.70 1.46
N ASN A 386 9.56 28.45 0.97
CA ASN A 386 10.03 28.14 -0.39
C ASN A 386 8.91 27.54 -1.25
N MET A 387 8.54 28.24 -2.32
CA MET A 387 7.53 27.84 -3.32
C MET A 387 8.13 27.76 -4.74
N GLU A 388 9.46 27.76 -4.87
CA GLU A 388 10.10 27.73 -6.19
C GLU A 388 9.64 26.51 -7.01
N HIS A 389 9.41 26.71 -8.31
CA HIS A 389 9.03 25.68 -9.26
C HIS A 389 7.76 24.88 -8.89
N MET A 390 6.94 25.30 -7.92
CA MET A 390 5.88 24.44 -7.35
C MET A 390 4.93 23.86 -8.41
N PHE A 391 4.58 24.64 -9.44
CA PHE A 391 3.73 24.26 -10.56
C PHE A 391 4.42 24.43 -11.93
N GLU A 392 5.76 24.40 -11.97
CA GLU A 392 6.53 24.45 -13.22
C GLU A 392 6.06 23.31 -14.15
N PHE A 393 5.72 23.59 -15.40
CA PHE A 393 5.17 22.60 -16.35
C PHE A 393 3.91 21.85 -15.88
N ALA A 394 3.19 22.32 -14.85
CA ALA A 394 1.86 21.80 -14.50
C ALA A 394 0.81 22.37 -15.49
N VAL A 395 0.94 21.96 -16.75
CA VAL A 395 0.28 22.58 -17.92
C VAL A 395 -1.21 22.84 -17.69
N TYR A 396 -1.94 21.85 -17.17
CA TYR A 396 -3.39 21.90 -16.99
C TYR A 396 -3.86 22.51 -15.65
N PHE A 397 -2.94 22.88 -14.76
CA PHE A 397 -3.30 23.41 -13.45
C PHE A 397 -4.01 24.76 -13.58
N ASN A 398 -5.24 24.85 -13.08
CA ASN A 398 -6.04 26.08 -13.11
C ASN A 398 -7.06 26.14 -11.95
N GLN A 399 -6.60 25.84 -10.74
CA GLN A 399 -7.42 25.81 -9.53
C GLN A 399 -7.19 27.06 -8.66
N PRO A 400 -8.22 27.54 -7.95
CA PRO A 400 -8.10 28.73 -7.11
C PRO A 400 -7.04 28.54 -6.02
N LEU A 401 -6.29 29.61 -5.76
CA LEU A 401 -5.25 29.71 -4.71
C LEU A 401 -5.42 31.00 -3.88
N ASN A 402 -6.58 31.65 -3.97
CA ASN A 402 -6.81 32.97 -3.39
C ASN A 402 -6.88 32.96 -1.85
N ASP A 403 -7.08 31.81 -1.23
CA ASP A 403 -7.11 31.71 0.25
C ASP A 403 -5.75 31.36 0.86
N TRP A 404 -4.72 31.15 0.02
CA TRP A 404 -3.36 30.93 0.49
C TRP A 404 -2.79 32.16 1.20
N ASN A 405 -2.12 31.91 2.32
CA ASN A 405 -1.37 32.92 3.04
C ASN A 405 0.10 32.85 2.64
N THR A 406 0.53 33.71 1.71
CA THR A 406 1.91 33.75 1.21
C THR A 406 2.84 34.67 2.00
N SER A 407 2.40 35.22 3.13
CA SER A 407 3.18 36.23 3.87
C SER A 407 4.54 35.75 4.37
N SER A 408 4.79 34.44 4.47
CA SER A 408 6.10 33.88 4.84
C SER A 408 6.98 33.52 3.65
N ALA A 409 6.45 33.57 2.42
CA ALA A 409 7.17 33.14 1.24
C ALA A 409 8.28 34.13 0.87
N VAL A 410 9.47 33.58 0.61
CA VAL A 410 10.68 34.36 0.22
C VAL A 410 11.07 34.08 -1.23
N ASN A 411 10.87 32.84 -1.71
CA ASN A 411 11.23 32.41 -3.05
C ASN A 411 10.00 31.88 -3.82
N MET A 412 9.70 32.51 -4.95
CA MET A 412 8.65 32.10 -5.91
C MET A 412 9.19 31.96 -7.35
N GLU A 413 10.50 31.71 -7.49
CA GLU A 413 11.15 31.48 -8.79
C GLU A 413 10.43 30.36 -9.56
N ASN A 414 10.14 30.60 -10.85
CA ASN A 414 9.53 29.66 -11.80
C ASN A 414 8.22 28.98 -11.33
N MET A 415 7.52 29.53 -10.33
CA MET A 415 6.40 28.86 -9.66
C MET A 415 5.29 28.41 -10.63
N PHE A 416 4.99 29.19 -11.67
CA PHE A 416 3.99 28.89 -12.70
C PHE A 416 4.61 28.89 -14.11
N GLU A 417 5.93 28.68 -14.23
CA GLU A 417 6.55 28.58 -15.56
C GLU A 417 5.90 27.44 -16.35
N TYR A 418 5.49 27.69 -17.60
CA TYR A 418 4.76 26.74 -18.45
C TYR A 418 3.44 26.19 -17.87
N ALA A 419 2.84 26.84 -16.86
CA ALA A 419 1.48 26.55 -16.40
C ALA A 419 0.45 27.17 -17.37
N VAL A 420 0.42 26.67 -18.60
CA VAL A 420 -0.27 27.28 -19.76
C VAL A 420 -1.72 27.66 -19.47
N TYR A 421 -2.48 26.83 -18.76
CA TYR A 421 -3.90 27.06 -18.47
C TYR A 421 -4.18 27.89 -17.21
N PHE A 422 -3.17 28.20 -16.41
CA PHE A 422 -3.35 28.90 -15.15
C PHE A 422 -3.82 30.34 -15.38
N ASN A 423 -4.97 30.71 -14.82
CA ASN A 423 -5.53 32.06 -14.90
C ASN A 423 -6.40 32.41 -13.69
N GLN A 424 -6.01 31.96 -12.50
CA GLN A 424 -6.75 32.19 -11.26
C GLN A 424 -6.26 33.43 -10.52
N SER A 425 -7.16 34.11 -9.81
CA SER A 425 -6.81 35.35 -9.11
C SER A 425 -5.80 35.11 -7.99
N LEU A 426 -4.74 35.90 -7.97
CA LEU A 426 -3.72 35.93 -6.92
C LEU A 426 -3.70 37.25 -6.15
N SER A 427 -4.76 38.06 -6.30
CA SER A 427 -4.78 39.45 -5.81
C SER A 427 -4.79 39.58 -4.28
N SER A 428 -5.06 38.48 -3.56
CA SER A 428 -5.04 38.37 -2.10
C SER A 428 -3.66 38.00 -1.53
N TRP A 429 -2.72 37.57 -2.37
CA TRP A 429 -1.40 37.14 -1.92
C TRP A 429 -0.63 38.32 -1.32
N ASP A 430 -0.03 38.05 -0.17
CA ASP A 430 0.96 38.93 0.43
C ASP A 430 2.34 38.48 -0.05
N VAL A 431 2.93 39.25 -0.97
CA VAL A 431 4.26 38.99 -1.54
C VAL A 431 5.32 39.94 -0.98
N SER A 432 5.03 40.62 0.14
CA SER A 432 5.90 41.66 0.69
C SER A 432 7.26 41.18 1.17
N ASN A 433 7.40 39.89 1.46
CA ASN A 433 8.67 39.26 1.86
C ASN A 433 9.37 38.49 0.71
N VAL A 434 8.81 38.49 -0.50
CA VAL A 434 9.37 37.76 -1.64
C VAL A 434 10.59 38.52 -2.17
N GLU A 435 11.73 37.84 -2.27
CA GLU A 435 13.00 38.40 -2.74
C GLU A 435 13.24 38.16 -4.24
N THR A 436 12.69 37.07 -4.79
CA THR A 436 12.82 36.69 -6.21
C THR A 436 11.49 36.20 -6.80
N MET A 437 11.18 36.70 -8.00
CA MET A 437 10.05 36.28 -8.85
C MET A 437 10.53 35.91 -10.26
N ARG A 438 11.79 35.50 -10.38
CA ARG A 438 12.40 35.10 -11.63
C ARG A 438 11.52 34.07 -12.35
N GLU A 439 11.22 34.36 -13.61
CA GLU A 439 10.45 33.49 -14.52
C GLU A 439 9.11 32.97 -13.96
N MET A 440 8.53 33.61 -12.93
CA MET A 440 7.37 33.09 -12.20
C MET A 440 6.16 32.74 -13.08
N PHE A 441 5.91 33.53 -14.13
CA PHE A 441 4.82 33.33 -15.11
C PHE A 441 5.34 33.15 -16.54
N LYS A 442 6.61 32.78 -16.71
CA LYS A 442 7.17 32.56 -18.04
C LYS A 442 6.37 31.46 -18.76
N GLU A 443 5.92 31.75 -19.98
CA GLU A 443 5.11 30.83 -20.80
C GLU A 443 3.77 30.41 -20.15
N ALA A 444 3.30 31.12 -19.11
CA ALA A 444 1.95 30.98 -18.57
C ALA A 444 0.93 31.70 -19.48
N SER A 445 0.77 31.19 -20.71
CA SER A 445 0.14 31.93 -21.82
C SER A 445 -1.26 32.46 -21.54
N ASN A 446 -2.06 31.80 -20.69
CA ASN A 446 -3.42 32.27 -20.34
C ASN A 446 -3.48 33.25 -19.18
N PHE A 447 -2.40 33.45 -18.43
CA PHE A 447 -2.42 34.25 -17.21
C PHE A 447 -2.63 35.74 -17.53
N ASN A 448 -3.73 36.31 -17.03
CA ASN A 448 -4.05 37.73 -17.20
C ASN A 448 -4.86 38.27 -16.01
N GLN A 449 -4.42 37.97 -14.79
CA GLN A 449 -5.11 38.41 -13.56
C GLN A 449 -4.46 39.66 -12.97
N PRO A 450 -5.24 40.56 -12.34
CA PRO A 450 -4.72 41.81 -11.81
C PRO A 450 -3.76 41.58 -10.63
N LEU A 451 -2.58 42.18 -10.71
CA LEU A 451 -1.52 42.10 -9.69
C LEU A 451 -1.16 43.48 -9.07
N SER A 452 -1.93 44.52 -9.38
CA SER A 452 -1.64 45.91 -8.98
C SER A 452 -1.59 46.14 -7.46
N LYS A 453 -2.11 45.21 -6.66
CA LYS A 453 -2.10 45.27 -5.18
C LYS A 453 -0.87 44.62 -4.54
N TRP A 454 -0.06 43.90 -5.31
CA TRP A 454 1.12 43.24 -4.77
C TRP A 454 2.15 44.27 -4.29
N ASN A 455 2.67 44.06 -3.08
CA ASN A 455 3.81 44.81 -2.59
C ASN A 455 5.09 44.11 -2.99
N VAL A 456 5.74 44.57 -4.06
CA VAL A 456 6.99 44.00 -4.60
C VAL A 456 8.24 44.77 -4.16
N SER A 457 8.16 45.57 -3.09
CA SER A 457 9.26 46.46 -2.66
C SER A 457 10.57 45.74 -2.34
N ASP A 458 10.48 44.47 -1.97
CA ASP A 458 11.61 43.67 -1.49
C ASP A 458 12.12 42.72 -2.59
N VAL A 459 11.43 42.65 -3.73
CA VAL A 459 11.84 41.84 -4.88
C VAL A 459 13.08 42.48 -5.53
N THR A 460 14.12 41.68 -5.73
CA THR A 460 15.40 42.11 -6.32
C THR A 460 15.63 41.54 -7.72
N ASP A 461 14.99 40.42 -8.06
CA ASP A 461 15.10 39.72 -9.35
C ASP A 461 13.71 39.45 -9.95
N MET A 462 13.45 40.04 -11.13
CA MET A 462 12.25 39.83 -11.96
C MET A 462 12.64 39.38 -13.38
N TYR A 463 13.81 38.77 -13.54
CA TYR A 463 14.27 38.24 -14.82
C TYR A 463 13.19 37.33 -15.43
N GLY A 464 12.77 37.63 -16.66
CA GLY A 464 11.84 36.79 -17.40
C GLY A 464 10.45 36.57 -16.79
N MET A 465 10.02 37.34 -15.78
CA MET A 465 8.81 37.06 -14.99
C MET A 465 7.55 36.79 -15.84
N PHE A 466 7.35 37.49 -16.96
CA PHE A 466 6.23 37.34 -17.89
C PHE A 466 6.70 37.04 -19.33
N ASN A 467 7.89 36.46 -19.48
CA ASN A 467 8.44 36.07 -20.78
C ASN A 467 7.44 35.13 -21.49
N ARG A 468 6.93 35.51 -22.66
CA ARG A 468 5.91 34.75 -23.41
C ARG A 468 4.63 34.42 -22.62
N ALA A 469 4.26 35.23 -21.64
CA ALA A 469 2.92 35.21 -21.05
C ALA A 469 1.92 35.91 -22.00
N ASP A 470 1.56 35.26 -23.10
CA ASP A 470 0.91 35.86 -24.28
C ASP A 470 -0.30 36.75 -23.99
N ASN A 471 -1.15 36.37 -23.02
CA ASN A 471 -2.36 37.12 -22.69
C ASN A 471 -2.16 38.19 -21.61
N PHE A 472 -0.97 38.32 -21.03
CA PHE A 472 -0.74 39.23 -19.92
C PHE A 472 -0.78 40.70 -20.37
N ASP A 473 -1.77 41.45 -19.88
CA ASP A 473 -1.97 42.87 -20.16
C ASP A 473 -2.61 43.57 -18.96
N GLN A 474 -1.85 43.69 -17.86
CA GLN A 474 -2.31 44.29 -16.61
C GLN A 474 -1.52 45.55 -16.24
N ASP A 475 -2.16 46.45 -15.50
CA ASP A 475 -1.52 47.67 -14.98
C ASP A 475 -0.63 47.34 -13.77
N LEU A 476 0.67 47.63 -13.92
CA LEU A 476 1.71 47.45 -12.91
C LEU A 476 2.37 48.77 -12.47
N GLY A 477 1.81 49.92 -12.86
CA GLY A 477 2.39 51.23 -12.53
C GLY A 477 2.48 51.54 -11.04
N ALA A 478 1.66 50.88 -10.22
CA ALA A 478 1.68 51.04 -8.77
C ALA A 478 2.79 50.24 -8.07
N TRP A 479 3.51 49.34 -8.77
CA TRP A 479 4.55 48.53 -8.18
C TRP A 479 5.77 49.36 -7.77
N ASN A 480 6.26 49.13 -6.54
CA ASN A 480 7.51 49.70 -6.09
C ASN A 480 8.69 48.82 -6.52
N VAL A 481 9.31 49.13 -7.66
CA VAL A 481 10.46 48.40 -8.21
C VAL A 481 11.82 48.96 -7.75
N SER A 482 11.87 49.73 -6.67
CA SER A 482 13.10 50.43 -6.24
C SER A 482 14.27 49.50 -5.89
N SER A 483 13.97 48.26 -5.50
CA SER A 483 14.96 47.24 -5.09
C SER A 483 15.37 46.32 -6.24
N VAL A 484 14.67 46.38 -7.38
CA VAL A 484 14.89 45.48 -8.50
C VAL A 484 16.21 45.80 -9.18
N THR A 485 17.06 44.79 -9.34
CA THR A 485 18.37 44.89 -9.97
C THR A 485 18.37 44.39 -11.41
N THR A 486 17.40 43.55 -11.79
CA THR A 486 17.24 43.05 -13.15
C THR A 486 15.78 42.76 -13.51
N MET A 487 15.37 43.22 -14.71
CA MET A 487 14.11 42.89 -15.38
C MET A 487 14.39 42.47 -16.83
N GLN A 488 15.56 41.88 -17.07
CA GLN A 488 15.93 41.39 -18.38
C GLN A 488 14.92 40.32 -18.81
N TYR A 489 14.43 40.43 -20.05
CA TYR A 489 13.41 39.56 -20.62
C TYR A 489 12.04 39.54 -19.91
N MET A 490 11.76 40.45 -18.97
CA MET A 490 10.52 40.46 -18.18
C MET A 490 9.27 40.31 -19.05
N PHE A 491 9.17 41.07 -20.14
CA PHE A 491 8.07 41.03 -21.10
C PHE A 491 8.54 40.59 -22.51
N TRP A 492 9.59 39.78 -22.59
CA TRP A 492 10.09 39.31 -23.88
C TRP A 492 9.00 38.57 -24.67
N GLU A 493 8.88 38.92 -25.95
CA GLU A 493 7.87 38.38 -26.88
C GLU A 493 6.39 38.64 -26.51
N ILE A 494 6.10 39.51 -25.54
CA ILE A 494 4.72 39.95 -25.26
C ILE A 494 4.47 41.42 -25.62
N THR A 495 3.20 41.85 -25.57
CA THR A 495 2.79 43.25 -25.81
C THR A 495 1.79 43.70 -24.74
N LEU A 496 2.23 44.48 -23.75
CA LEU A 496 1.31 45.28 -22.94
C LEU A 496 0.62 46.33 -23.83
N SER A 497 -0.66 46.56 -23.58
CA SER A 497 -1.40 47.67 -24.19
C SER A 497 -0.77 49.01 -23.82
N THR A 498 -0.88 49.99 -24.72
CA THR A 498 -0.32 51.33 -24.50
C THR A 498 -0.75 51.98 -23.18
N PRO A 499 -2.03 51.92 -22.74
CA PRO A 499 -2.41 52.46 -21.44
C PRO A 499 -1.68 51.80 -20.25
N ASN A 500 -1.53 50.47 -20.26
CA ASN A 500 -0.85 49.77 -19.19
C ASN A 500 0.65 50.05 -19.18
N TYR A 501 1.28 50.13 -20.36
CA TYR A 501 2.70 50.48 -20.47
C TYR A 501 2.97 51.95 -20.10
N ASP A 502 2.07 52.87 -20.47
CA ASP A 502 2.15 54.27 -20.04
C ASP A 502 2.09 54.40 -18.52
N ASN A 503 1.14 53.71 -17.88
CA ASN A 503 1.01 53.70 -16.42
C ASN A 503 2.25 53.11 -15.75
N LEU A 504 2.80 52.03 -16.31
CA LEU A 504 4.05 51.41 -15.85
C LEU A 504 5.21 52.41 -15.86
N LEU A 505 5.46 53.05 -17.00
CA LEU A 505 6.56 54.02 -17.15
C LEU A 505 6.38 55.20 -16.19
N ILE A 506 5.19 55.80 -16.17
CA ILE A 506 4.89 56.96 -15.32
C ILE A 506 5.09 56.62 -13.85
N GLY A 507 4.54 55.49 -13.40
CA GLY A 507 4.65 55.04 -12.01
C GLY A 507 6.10 54.79 -11.60
N TRP A 508 6.84 54.00 -12.38
CA TRP A 508 8.20 53.59 -12.02
C TRP A 508 9.20 54.76 -12.09
N SER A 509 9.04 55.69 -13.03
CA SER A 509 9.90 56.88 -13.13
C SER A 509 9.78 57.83 -11.93
N SER A 510 8.69 57.73 -11.16
CA SER A 510 8.47 58.53 -9.95
C SER A 510 9.19 58.00 -8.71
N LEU A 511 9.70 56.76 -8.78
CA LEU A 511 10.43 56.10 -7.70
C LEU A 511 11.92 56.47 -7.72
N SER A 512 12.62 56.20 -6.62
CA SER A 512 14.08 56.19 -6.56
C SER A 512 14.59 54.79 -6.89
N VAL A 513 14.70 54.48 -8.19
CA VAL A 513 15.09 53.14 -8.68
C VAL A 513 16.61 52.95 -8.76
N GLN A 514 17.04 51.68 -8.85
CA GLN A 514 18.45 51.35 -9.13
C GLN A 514 18.86 51.85 -10.52
N SER A 515 20.14 52.19 -10.68
CA SER A 515 20.71 52.53 -11.99
C SER A 515 21.20 51.29 -12.75
N LEU A 516 21.39 51.41 -14.07
CA LEU A 516 21.95 50.35 -14.93
C LEU A 516 21.11 49.07 -14.99
N VAL A 517 19.80 49.17 -14.74
CA VAL A 517 18.87 48.04 -14.82
C VAL A 517 18.54 47.75 -16.27
N SER A 518 18.59 46.47 -16.66
CA SER A 518 18.09 46.02 -17.96
C SER A 518 16.60 45.72 -17.86
N PHE A 519 15.81 46.34 -18.73
CA PHE A 519 14.36 46.16 -18.78
C PHE A 519 13.90 45.84 -20.20
N SER A 520 13.27 44.68 -20.38
CA SER A 520 12.70 44.27 -21.66
C SER A 520 11.18 44.36 -21.60
N ALA A 521 10.60 45.37 -22.25
CA ALA A 521 9.16 45.60 -22.35
C ALA A 521 8.52 44.93 -23.58
N GLY A 522 9.24 44.03 -24.26
CA GLY A 522 8.72 43.33 -25.43
C GLY A 522 8.41 44.28 -26.60
N TYR A 523 7.22 44.11 -27.17
CA TYR A 523 6.73 44.95 -28.27
C TYR A 523 5.87 46.13 -27.80
N SER A 524 5.80 46.39 -26.49
CA SER A 524 4.96 47.45 -25.92
C SER A 524 5.35 48.83 -26.41
N GLN A 525 4.35 49.63 -26.79
CA GLN A 525 4.53 51.00 -27.27
C GLN A 525 3.95 52.01 -26.29
N TYR A 526 4.64 53.13 -26.10
CA TYR A 526 4.24 54.20 -25.17
C TYR A 526 3.70 55.43 -25.90
N SER A 527 2.84 56.20 -25.25
CA SER A 527 2.28 57.44 -25.78
C SER A 527 3.25 58.62 -25.70
N SER A 528 3.06 59.62 -26.56
CA SER A 528 3.72 60.92 -26.41
C SER A 528 3.29 61.65 -25.13
N GLY A 529 4.13 62.58 -24.64
CA GLY A 529 3.84 63.36 -23.43
C GLY A 529 4.37 62.68 -22.17
N ALA A 530 3.53 62.53 -21.15
CA ALA A 530 3.96 62.09 -19.82
C ALA A 530 4.68 60.72 -19.82
N ALA A 531 4.23 59.75 -20.61
CA ALA A 531 4.87 58.45 -20.71
C ALA A 531 6.24 58.51 -21.41
N ALA A 532 6.37 59.28 -22.49
CA ALA A 532 7.65 59.54 -23.15
C ALA A 532 8.65 60.26 -22.22
N ASP A 533 8.19 61.24 -21.44
CA ASP A 533 9.02 61.93 -20.44
C ASP A 533 9.46 60.96 -19.32
N ALA A 534 8.55 60.13 -18.83
CA ALA A 534 8.82 59.11 -17.82
C ALA A 534 9.84 58.06 -18.30
N ARG A 535 9.70 57.56 -19.53
CA ARG A 535 10.68 56.66 -20.15
C ARG A 535 12.06 57.30 -20.24
N ASN A 536 12.14 58.58 -20.63
CA ASN A 536 13.41 59.31 -20.69
C ASN A 536 14.06 59.45 -19.31
N VAL A 537 13.28 59.58 -18.23
CA VAL A 537 13.81 59.59 -16.86
C VAL A 537 14.49 58.24 -16.56
N LEU A 538 13.82 57.12 -16.83
CA LEU A 538 14.39 55.78 -16.61
C LEU A 538 15.65 55.54 -17.47
N ASP A 539 15.58 55.85 -18.76
CA ASP A 539 16.67 55.64 -19.74
C ASP A 539 17.89 56.56 -19.46
N ILE A 540 17.67 57.86 -19.31
CA ILE A 540 18.76 58.86 -19.24
C ILE A 540 19.20 59.15 -17.80
N THR A 541 18.25 59.30 -16.86
CA THR A 541 18.60 59.70 -15.48
C THR A 541 19.03 58.50 -14.65
N TYR A 542 18.36 57.37 -14.81
CA TYR A 542 18.71 56.13 -14.13
C TYR A 542 19.56 55.17 -14.98
N GLU A 543 19.92 55.54 -16.22
CA GLU A 543 20.79 54.75 -17.10
C GLU A 543 20.24 53.33 -17.34
N TRP A 544 18.91 53.17 -17.43
CA TRP A 544 18.30 51.87 -17.74
C TRP A 544 18.50 51.48 -19.20
N TYR A 545 18.73 50.18 -19.45
CA TYR A 545 18.74 49.61 -20.80
C TYR A 545 17.34 49.13 -21.15
N ILE A 546 16.53 50.00 -21.76
CA ILE A 546 15.13 49.72 -22.12
C ILE A 546 15.02 49.20 -23.56
N SER A 547 14.48 48.00 -23.72
CA SER A 547 14.08 47.43 -25.02
C SER A 547 12.56 47.35 -25.10
N ASP A 548 11.95 48.19 -25.93
CA ASP A 548 10.50 48.30 -26.11
C ASP A 548 10.12 48.56 -27.59
N GLY A 549 8.81 48.60 -27.88
CA GLY A 549 8.25 48.86 -29.22
C GLY A 549 8.30 50.32 -29.66
N GLY A 550 8.86 51.21 -28.83
CA GLY A 550 9.01 52.64 -29.11
C GLY A 550 7.72 53.46 -28.95
N LEU A 551 7.75 54.68 -29.48
CA LEU A 551 6.62 55.61 -29.46
C LEU A 551 5.48 55.09 -30.34
N ALA A 552 4.26 55.04 -29.79
CA ALA A 552 3.06 54.67 -30.54
C ALA A 552 2.81 55.68 -31.69
N SER A 553 2.46 55.15 -32.87
CA SER A 553 2.28 55.91 -34.12
C SER A 553 0.96 56.66 -34.20
#